data_AF-A0A9P3ZCF1-F1
#
_entry.id   AF-A0A9P3ZCF1-F1
#
_cell.length_a   1.000
_cell.length_b   1.000
_cell.length_c   1.000
_cell.angle_alpha   90.00
_cell.angle_beta   90.00
_cell.angle_gamma   90.00
#
_symmetry.space_group_name_H-M   'P 1'
#
loop_
_entity.id
_entity.type
_entity.pdbx_description
1 polymer ?
#
loop_
_entity_poly.entity_id
_entity_poly.type
_entity_poly.pdbx_seq_one_letter_code
_entity_poly.pdbx_strand_id
1 'polypeptide(L)'
;MKNKVEHIENQYTSQENKKKQRQKMKMRVVRRRITVFAGVLLAIIVVLSILLVVQKHRNDIDAQERKAKEAQFQKQQNEEIALKEKLNNLNDKDYIEKIARDDYYLSNKGEVIFRLPEDKDSSSSKSSKK
;
A
#
# COMPACT_ATOMS: atom_id res chain seq x y z
N MET A 1 32.35 -35.12 -53.50
CA MET A 1 33.12 -34.14 -54.31
C MET A 1 32.26 -32.89 -54.50
N LYS A 2 32.77 -31.72 -54.12
CA LYS A 2 32.02 -30.45 -54.21
C LYS A 2 32.44 -29.77 -55.50
N ASN A 3 31.57 -29.78 -56.52
CA ASN A 3 31.88 -29.22 -57.82
C ASN A 3 32.02 -27.70 -57.70
N LYS A 4 33.18 -27.16 -58.09
CA LYS A 4 33.45 -25.74 -58.16
C LYS A 4 32.70 -25.18 -59.36
N VAL A 5 31.55 -24.56 -59.11
CA VAL A 5 30.78 -23.88 -60.16
C VAL A 5 31.59 -22.66 -60.60
N GLU A 6 32.05 -22.66 -61.85
CA GLU A 6 32.82 -21.55 -62.41
C GLU A 6 31.92 -20.34 -62.69
N HIS A 7 32.45 -19.15 -62.40
CA HIS A 7 31.70 -17.91 -62.49
C HIS A 7 31.82 -17.37 -63.92
N ILE A 8 30.67 -17.12 -64.58
CA ILE A 8 30.67 -16.53 -65.93
C ILE A 8 31.17 -15.08 -65.84
N GLU A 9 32.37 -14.81 -66.37
CA GLU A 9 32.96 -13.48 -66.47
C GLU A 9 32.41 -12.74 -67.70
N ASN A 10 31.31 -12.01 -67.50
CA ASN A 10 30.70 -11.14 -68.50
C ASN A 10 30.50 -9.74 -67.86
N GLN A 11 30.55 -8.69 -68.68
CA GLN A 11 30.18 -7.33 -68.28
C GLN A 11 28.82 -7.27 -67.57
N TYR A 12 27.80 -8.03 -68.02
CA TYR A 12 26.48 -8.07 -67.37
C TYR A 12 26.56 -8.65 -65.93
N THR A 13 27.20 -9.81 -65.76
CA THR A 13 27.34 -10.46 -64.45
C THR A 13 28.19 -9.64 -63.49
N SER A 14 29.24 -8.98 -64.00
CA SER A 14 30.08 -8.04 -63.24
C SER A 14 29.29 -6.83 -62.74
N GLN A 15 28.47 -6.22 -63.59
CA GLN A 15 27.64 -5.07 -63.21
C GLN A 15 26.57 -5.44 -62.17
N GLU A 16 25.87 -6.56 -62.35
CA GLU A 16 24.88 -7.05 -61.39
C GLU A 16 25.52 -7.43 -60.04
N ASN A 17 26.70 -8.06 -60.05
CA ASN A 17 27.45 -8.35 -58.83
C ASN A 17 27.88 -7.07 -58.09
N LYS A 18 28.34 -6.04 -58.81
CA LYS A 18 28.67 -4.72 -58.23
C LYS A 18 27.42 -4.06 -57.62
N LYS A 19 26.26 -4.13 -58.28
CA LYS A 19 24.98 -3.63 -57.72
C LYS A 19 24.59 -4.37 -56.44
N LYS A 20 24.64 -5.71 -56.45
CA LYS A 20 24.35 -6.56 -55.27
C LYS A 20 25.32 -6.29 -54.13
N GLN A 21 26.61 -6.12 -54.39
CA GLN A 21 27.60 -5.75 -53.38
C GLN A 21 27.29 -4.37 -52.79
N ARG A 22 27.00 -3.36 -53.61
CA ARG A 22 26.60 -2.02 -53.14
C ARG A 22 25.34 -2.07 -52.28
N GLN A 23 24.33 -2.85 -52.67
CA GLN A 23 23.11 -3.05 -51.87
C GLN A 23 23.41 -3.75 -50.53
N LYS A 24 24.24 -4.81 -50.52
CA LYS A 24 24.67 -5.49 -49.29
C LYS A 24 25.40 -4.54 -48.34
N MET A 25 26.28 -3.67 -48.86
CA MET A 25 26.98 -2.68 -48.05
C MET A 25 26.01 -1.65 -47.46
N LYS A 26 25.05 -1.15 -48.24
CA LYS A 26 23.98 -0.26 -47.74
C LYS A 26 23.15 -0.94 -46.63
N MET A 27 22.71 -2.18 -46.86
CA MET A 27 21.93 -2.96 -45.89
C MET A 27 22.71 -3.25 -44.60
N ARG A 28 24.03 -3.49 -44.67
CA ARG A 28 24.88 -3.64 -43.50
C ARG A 28 24.90 -2.39 -42.64
N VAL A 29 25.02 -1.20 -43.25
CA VAL A 29 25.00 0.08 -42.52
C VAL A 29 23.64 0.31 -41.87
N VAL A 30 22.55 0.04 -42.59
CA VAL A 30 21.18 0.18 -42.06
C VAL A 30 20.95 -0.78 -40.88
N ARG A 31 21.30 -2.06 -41.02
CA ARG A 31 21.18 -3.03 -39.92
C ARG A 31 21.98 -2.61 -38.70
N ARG A 32 23.23 -2.16 -38.88
CA ARG A 32 24.07 -1.68 -37.78
C ARG A 32 23.43 -0.52 -37.03
N ARG A 33 22.82 0.42 -37.75
CA ARG A 33 22.07 1.54 -37.13
C ARG A 33 20.86 1.03 -36.35
N ILE A 34 20.04 0.16 -36.94
CA ILE A 34 18.86 -0.41 -36.30
C ILE A 34 19.23 -1.18 -35.04
N THR A 35 20.30 -1.98 -35.06
CA THR A 35 20.75 -2.74 -33.88
C THR A 35 21.18 -1.83 -32.74
N VAL A 36 21.85 -0.71 -33.02
CA VAL A 36 22.20 0.29 -32.00
C VAL A 36 20.95 0.93 -31.42
N PHE A 37 20.02 1.40 -32.26
CA PHE A 37 18.77 2.01 -31.78
C PHE A 37 17.91 1.02 -30.99
N ALA A 38 17.79 -0.22 -31.46
CA ALA A 38 17.07 -1.28 -30.76
C ALA A 38 17.72 -1.60 -29.40
N GLY A 39 19.06 -1.64 -29.33
CA GLY A 39 19.79 -1.84 -28.09
C GLY A 39 19.55 -0.72 -27.08
N VAL A 40 19.58 0.55 -27.54
CA VAL A 40 19.28 1.71 -26.68
C VAL A 40 17.84 1.66 -26.19
N LEU A 41 16.88 1.37 -27.07
CA LEU A 41 15.47 1.27 -26.70
C LEU A 41 15.22 0.13 -25.71
N LEU A 42 15.88 -1.01 -25.89
CA LEU A 42 15.81 -2.14 -24.95
C LEU A 42 16.40 -1.76 -23.59
N ALA A 43 17.54 -1.06 -23.56
CA ALA A 43 18.13 -0.57 -22.32
C ALA A 43 17.18 0.38 -21.57
N ILE A 44 16.50 1.29 -22.28
CA ILE A 44 15.48 2.17 -21.69
C ILE A 44 14.34 1.36 -21.09
N ILE A 45 13.82 0.37 -21.82
CA ILE A 45 12.74 -0.50 -21.33
C ILE A 45 13.16 -1.23 -20.05
N VAL A 46 14.38 -1.76 -19.99
CA VAL A 46 14.90 -2.44 -18.79
C VAL A 46 14.96 -1.48 -17.60
N VAL A 47 15.50 -0.27 -17.80
CA VAL A 47 15.56 0.74 -16.72
C VAL A 47 14.16 1.11 -16.24
N LEU A 48 13.21 1.38 -17.15
CA LEU A 48 11.83 1.68 -16.79
C LEU A 48 11.15 0.52 -16.05
N SER A 49 11.42 -0.73 -16.45
CA SER A 49 10.88 -1.91 -15.79
C SER A 49 11.37 -2.03 -14.35
N ILE A 50 12.67 -1.79 -14.12
CA ILE A 50 13.25 -1.78 -12.77
C ILE A 50 12.62 -0.68 -11.92
N LEU A 51 12.50 0.53 -12.46
CA LEU A 51 11.87 1.66 -11.76
C LEU A 51 10.41 1.36 -11.37
N LEU A 52 9.64 0.74 -12.26
CA LEU A 52 8.26 0.35 -11.98
C LEU A 52 8.16 -0.67 -10.84
N VAL A 53 9.04 -1.68 -10.82
CA VAL A 53 9.05 -2.69 -9.75
C VAL A 53 9.39 -2.05 -8.41
N VAL A 54 10.44 -1.21 -8.38
CA VAL A 54 10.84 -0.49 -7.16
C VAL A 54 9.72 0.43 -6.69
N GLN A 55 9.10 1.19 -7.59
CA GLN A 55 8.02 2.12 -7.24
C GLN A 55 6.79 1.38 -6.70
N LYS A 56 6.42 0.24 -7.31
CA LYS A 56 5.31 -0.59 -6.82
C LYS A 56 5.59 -1.09 -5.40
N HIS A 57 6.80 -1.56 -5.13
CA HIS A 57 7.17 -2.05 -3.80
C HIS A 57 7.15 -0.93 -2.75
N ARG A 58 7.65 0.27 -3.09
CA ARG A 58 7.61 1.42 -2.18
C ARG A 58 6.17 1.87 -1.90
N ASN A 59 5.34 1.93 -2.93
CA ASN A 59 3.95 2.33 -2.79
C ASN A 59 3.13 1.35 -1.92
N ASP A 60 3.43 0.05 -1.98
CA ASP A 60 2.78 -0.93 -1.10
C ASP A 60 3.20 -0.74 0.38
N ILE A 61 4.49 -0.52 0.63
CA ILE A 61 4.98 -0.18 1.98
C ILE A 61 4.31 1.10 2.49
N ASP A 62 4.31 2.17 1.68
CA ASP A 62 3.72 3.45 2.05
C ASP A 62 2.21 3.30 2.34
N ALA A 63 1.51 2.45 1.57
CA ALA A 63 0.10 2.17 1.80
C ALA A 63 -0.14 1.42 3.12
N GLN A 64 0.72 0.46 3.46
CA GLN A 64 0.66 -0.25 4.74
C GLN A 64 0.97 0.70 5.92
N GLU A 65 2.00 1.52 5.79
CA GLU A 65 2.38 2.50 6.83
C GLU A 65 1.26 3.52 7.04
N ARG A 66 0.64 4.03 5.96
CA ARG A 66 -0.53 4.91 6.06
C ARG A 66 -1.68 4.26 6.81
N LYS A 67 -2.02 3.01 6.51
CA LYS A 67 -3.08 2.28 7.22
C LYS A 67 -2.77 2.11 8.71
N ALA A 68 -1.52 1.80 9.04
CA ALA A 68 -1.09 1.66 10.43
C ALA A 68 -1.19 2.99 11.19
N LYS A 69 -0.72 4.09 10.58
CA LYS A 69 -0.81 5.44 11.15
C LYS A 69 -2.27 5.89 11.32
N GLU A 70 -3.11 5.64 10.33
CA GLU A 70 -4.54 5.93 10.41
C GLU A 70 -5.20 5.18 11.58
N ALA A 71 -4.93 3.88 11.72
CA ALA A 71 -5.45 3.10 12.84
C ALA A 71 -4.98 3.63 14.21
N GLN A 72 -3.72 4.03 14.32
CA GLN A 72 -3.19 4.66 15.54
C GLN A 72 -3.86 6.01 15.82
N PHE A 73 -4.06 6.82 14.79
CA PHE A 73 -4.72 8.12 14.90
C PHE A 73 -6.17 7.98 15.36
N GLN A 74 -6.92 7.03 14.78
CA GLN A 74 -8.29 6.73 15.20
C GLN A 74 -8.35 6.24 16.65
N LYS A 75 -7.38 5.40 17.07
CA LYS A 75 -7.27 4.96 18.46
C LYS A 75 -7.07 6.15 19.41
N GLN A 76 -6.16 7.06 19.06
CA GLN A 76 -5.89 8.26 19.86
C GLN A 76 -7.10 9.20 19.92
N GLN A 77 -7.83 9.38 18.82
CA GLN A 77 -9.06 10.16 18.83
C GLN A 77 -10.12 9.55 19.76
N ASN A 78 -10.33 8.24 19.69
CA ASN A 78 -11.29 7.56 20.56
C ASN A 78 -10.88 7.68 22.04
N GLU A 79 -9.58 7.58 22.33
CA GLU A 79 -9.05 7.79 23.67
C GLU A 79 -9.26 9.23 24.15
N GLU A 80 -9.03 10.22 23.28
CA GLU A 80 -9.26 11.63 23.59
C GLU A 80 -10.74 11.90 23.90
N ILE A 81 -11.66 11.36 23.10
CA ILE A 81 -13.11 11.47 23.32
C ILE A 81 -13.50 10.84 24.66
N ALA A 82 -13.02 9.62 24.93
CA ALA A 82 -13.32 8.93 26.19
C ALA A 82 -12.75 9.68 27.41
N LEU A 83 -11.58 10.29 27.28
CA LEU A 83 -11.00 11.13 28.34
C LEU A 83 -11.79 12.42 28.55
N LYS A 84 -12.25 13.08 27.48
CA LYS A 84 -13.13 14.25 27.57
C LYS A 84 -14.45 13.92 28.24
N GLU A 85 -15.07 12.79 27.89
CA GLU A 85 -16.30 12.33 28.53
C GLU A 85 -16.09 12.08 30.03
N LYS A 86 -15.01 11.37 30.39
CA LYS A 86 -14.65 11.18 31.80
C LYS A 86 -14.44 12.50 32.53
N LEU A 87 -13.76 13.45 31.90
CA LEU A 87 -13.53 14.77 32.49
C LEU A 87 -14.86 15.53 32.70
N ASN A 88 -15.76 15.48 31.72
CA ASN A 88 -17.08 16.08 31.85
C ASN A 88 -17.88 15.43 32.99
N ASN A 89 -17.94 14.11 33.02
CA ASN A 89 -18.61 13.35 34.09
C ASN A 89 -18.04 13.66 35.47
N LEU A 90 -16.73 13.91 35.57
CA LEU A 90 -16.07 14.27 36.83
C LEU A 90 -16.39 15.70 37.29
N ASN A 91 -16.78 16.58 36.37
CA ASN A 91 -17.19 17.96 36.66
C ASN A 91 -18.71 18.13 36.74
N ASP A 92 -19.47 17.11 36.34
CA ASP A 92 -20.93 17.12 36.31
C ASP A 92 -21.49 16.68 37.68
N LYS A 93 -22.17 17.62 38.34
CA LYS A 93 -22.76 17.40 39.66
C LYS A 93 -23.84 16.31 39.65
N ASP A 94 -24.65 16.23 38.60
CA ASP A 94 -25.73 15.25 38.50
C ASP A 94 -25.16 13.83 38.32
N TYR A 95 -24.08 13.71 37.54
CA TYR A 95 -23.34 12.46 37.40
C TYR A 95 -22.71 12.01 38.73
N ILE A 96 -22.08 12.94 39.47
CA ILE A 96 -21.51 12.65 40.80
C ILE A 96 -22.59 12.24 41.80
N GLU A 97 -23.74 12.93 41.83
CA GLU A 97 -24.86 12.59 42.71
C GLU A 97 -25.40 11.20 42.40
N LYS A 98 -25.51 10.84 41.11
CA LYS A 98 -25.91 9.49 40.70
C LYS A 98 -24.95 8.44 41.22
N ILE A 99 -23.63 8.61 41.03
CA ILE A 99 -22.61 7.69 41.56
C ILE A 99 -22.72 7.59 43.09
N ALA A 100 -22.91 8.71 43.80
CA ALA A 100 -23.05 8.72 45.25
C ALA A 100 -24.29 7.95 45.73
N ARG A 101 -25.42 8.04 45.00
CA ARG A 101 -26.64 7.29 45.30
C ARG A 101 -26.50 5.81 44.95
N ASP A 102 -25.93 5.48 43.79
CA ASP A 102 -25.83 4.12 43.26
C ASP A 102 -24.77 3.27 43.99
N ASP A 103 -23.56 3.81 44.18
CA ASP A 103 -22.41 3.06 44.71
C ASP A 103 -22.23 3.24 46.22
N TYR A 104 -22.61 4.41 46.75
CA TYR A 104 -22.40 4.78 48.16
C TYR A 104 -23.69 4.87 48.97
N TYR A 105 -24.86 4.64 48.36
CA TYR A 105 -26.17 4.72 49.02
C TYR A 105 -26.38 6.05 49.76
N LEU A 106 -25.92 7.16 49.18
CA LEU A 106 -26.14 8.49 49.75
C LEU A 106 -27.59 8.92 49.49
N SER A 107 -28.29 9.42 50.50
CA SER A 107 -29.64 9.98 50.35
C SER A 107 -29.75 11.35 51.03
N ASN A 108 -30.64 12.20 50.53
CA ASN A 108 -30.89 13.49 51.14
C ASN A 108 -31.74 13.36 52.41
N LYS A 109 -31.77 14.44 53.19
CA LYS A 109 -32.55 14.52 54.42
C LYS A 109 -34.04 14.30 54.15
N GLY A 110 -34.60 13.23 54.71
CA GLY A 110 -36.01 12.86 54.54
C GLY A 110 -36.27 11.78 53.48
N GLU A 111 -35.25 11.35 52.74
CA GLU A 111 -35.34 10.19 51.83
C GLU A 111 -35.08 8.87 52.59
N VAL A 112 -35.75 7.78 52.18
CA VAL A 112 -35.59 6.44 52.78
C VAL A 112 -35.11 5.46 51.70
N ILE A 113 -34.02 4.74 51.96
CA ILE A 113 -33.41 3.80 51.01
C ILE A 113 -33.98 2.40 51.23
N PHE A 114 -34.57 1.82 50.19
CA PHE A 114 -35.03 0.43 50.19
C PHE A 114 -34.04 -0.45 49.44
N ARG A 115 -33.44 -1.42 50.14
CA ARG A 115 -32.63 -2.47 49.50
C ARG A 115 -33.54 -3.64 49.17
N LEU A 116 -33.82 -3.84 47.89
CA LEU A 116 -34.52 -5.03 47.45
C LEU A 116 -33.54 -6.21 47.56
N PRO A 117 -33.97 -7.39 48.05
CA PRO A 117 -33.15 -8.58 47.96
C PRO A 117 -32.84 -8.83 46.48
N GLU A 118 -31.55 -8.85 46.12
CA GLU A 118 -31.15 -9.11 44.75
C GLU A 118 -31.60 -10.53 44.35
N ASP A 119 -32.40 -10.62 43.28
CA ASP A 119 -32.54 -11.88 42.55
C ASP A 119 -31.12 -12.32 42.16
N LYS A 120 -30.76 -13.54 42.57
CA LYS A 120 -29.39 -14.11 42.59
C LYS A 120 -28.64 -14.12 41.26
N ASP A 121 -29.22 -13.60 40.19
CA ASP A 121 -28.67 -13.64 38.83
C ASP A 121 -27.94 -12.35 38.41
N SER A 122 -28.06 -11.25 39.17
CA SER A 122 -27.50 -9.94 38.75
C SER A 122 -26.17 -9.55 39.42
N SER A 123 -25.81 -10.17 40.55
CA SER A 123 -24.64 -9.79 41.37
C SER A 123 -23.28 -10.27 40.82
N SER A 124 -23.27 -11.23 39.89
CA SER A 124 -22.03 -11.77 39.30
C SER A 124 -21.45 -10.91 38.17
N SER A 125 -22.18 -9.89 37.69
CA SER A 125 -21.79 -9.08 36.52
C SER A 125 -21.01 -7.80 36.86
N LYS A 126 -21.12 -7.26 38.09
CA LYS A 126 -20.49 -5.97 38.46
C LYS A 126 -19.14 -6.09 39.19
N SER A 127 -18.78 -7.27 39.71
CA SER A 127 -17.52 -7.48 40.44
C SER A 127 -16.30 -7.79 39.54
N SER A 128 -16.50 -8.02 38.24
CA SER A 128 -15.46 -8.61 37.37
C SER A 128 -14.75 -7.61 36.45
N LYS A 129 -14.90 -6.31 36.66
CA LYS A 129 -14.19 -5.27 35.90
C LYS A 129 -13.20 -4.56 36.81
N LYS A 130 -12.14 -5.27 37.18
CA LYS A 130 -10.91 -4.71 37.74
C LYS A 130 -9.77 -4.99 36.78
#